data_AF-A0A2N5A290-F1
#
_entry.id   AF-A0A2N5A290-F1
#
_cell.length_a   1.000
_cell.length_b   1.000
_cell.length_c   1.000
_cell.angle_alpha   90.00
_cell.angle_beta   90.00
_cell.angle_gamma   90.00
#
_symmetry.space_group_name_H-M   'P 1'
#
loop_
_entity.id
_entity.type
_entity.pdbx_description
1 polymer ?
#
loop_
_entity_poly.entity_id
_entity_poly.type
_entity_poly.pdbx_seq_one_letter_code
_entity_poly.pdbx_strand_id
1 'polypeptide(L)'
;YILGGRSLGPFVTALSAGASDMSGWLLMGLPGAIFLSGISESWIAIGLTLGAWINWKLVAGRLRVHTEVNNNALTLPDYFTGRFEDKSRVLRIISALVILLFFTIYCASGIVAGARLFESTFGMSYETALWAGAAATIIYTFVGGFLAVSWTDT
;
A
#
# COMPACT_ATOMS: atom_id res chain seq x y z
N TYR A 1 4.24 -17.20 -7.23
CA TYR A 1 2.92 -16.81 -6.72
C TYR A 1 3.00 -15.52 -5.90
N ILE A 2 3.35 -15.49 -4.60
CA ILE A 2 3.41 -14.21 -3.83
C ILE A 2 4.61 -13.29 -4.18
N LEU A 3 5.69 -13.82 -4.76
CA LEU A 3 6.92 -13.07 -5.05
C LEU A 3 7.34 -13.07 -6.54
N GLY A 4 6.44 -13.43 -7.47
CA GLY A 4 6.77 -13.42 -8.91
C GLY A 4 8.02 -14.22 -9.30
N GLY A 5 8.32 -15.33 -8.62
CA GLY A 5 9.52 -16.13 -8.89
C GLY A 5 10.85 -15.49 -8.45
N ARG A 6 10.82 -14.34 -7.76
CA ARG A 6 12.01 -13.58 -7.32
C ARG A 6 12.93 -13.14 -8.46
N SER A 7 12.44 -13.15 -9.68
CA SER A 7 13.17 -12.76 -10.89
C SER A 7 13.01 -11.27 -11.23
N LEU A 8 12.22 -10.53 -10.45
CA LEU A 8 12.05 -9.09 -10.64
C LEU A 8 13.33 -8.37 -10.21
N GLY A 9 13.93 -7.65 -11.15
CA GLY A 9 15.13 -6.87 -10.91
C GLY A 9 14.88 -5.73 -9.91
N PRO A 10 15.94 -5.24 -9.23
CA PRO A 10 15.81 -4.24 -8.16
C PRO A 10 15.06 -2.98 -8.57
N PHE A 11 15.15 -2.58 -9.84
CA PHE A 11 14.44 -1.42 -10.39
C PHE A 11 12.92 -1.63 -10.45
N VAL A 12 12.46 -2.79 -10.93
CA VAL A 12 11.02 -3.10 -11.02
C VAL A 12 10.42 -3.26 -9.63
N THR A 13 11.15 -3.88 -8.70
CA THR A 13 10.72 -3.98 -7.29
C THR A 13 10.65 -2.60 -6.62
N ALA A 14 11.60 -1.71 -6.88
CA ALA A 14 11.59 -0.35 -6.35
C ALA A 14 10.40 0.47 -6.89
N LEU A 15 10.13 0.37 -8.20
CA LEU A 15 9.01 1.07 -8.82
C LEU A 15 7.66 0.54 -8.34
N SER A 16 7.47 -0.78 -8.24
CA SER A 16 6.23 -1.37 -7.74
C SER A 16 6.00 -1.04 -6.25
N ALA A 17 7.06 -1.05 -5.43
CA ALA A 17 6.97 -0.61 -4.04
C ALA A 17 6.62 0.90 -3.94
N GLY A 18 7.20 1.72 -4.81
CA GLY A 18 6.87 3.15 -4.91
C GLY A 18 5.42 3.38 -5.37
N ALA A 19 4.96 2.71 -6.42
CA ALA A 19 3.59 2.79 -6.91
C ALA A 19 2.57 2.36 -5.85
N SER A 20 2.89 1.35 -5.05
CA SER A 20 2.05 0.90 -3.93
C SER A 20 1.94 1.95 -2.81
N ASP A 21 2.98 2.76 -2.58
CA ASP A 21 3.01 3.87 -1.62
C ASP A 21 2.35 5.14 -2.18
N MET A 22 2.39 5.32 -3.50
CA MET A 22 1.79 6.45 -4.22
C MET A 22 0.29 6.25 -4.43
N SER A 23 -0.50 6.65 -3.44
CA SER A 23 -1.95 6.43 -3.42
C SER A 23 -2.78 7.69 -3.65
N GLY A 24 -4.10 7.59 -3.45
CA GLY A 24 -5.02 8.73 -3.44
C GLY A 24 -4.60 9.87 -2.49
N TRP A 25 -3.77 9.59 -1.48
CA TRP A 25 -3.13 10.62 -0.66
C TRP A 25 -2.22 11.55 -1.48
N LEU A 26 -1.43 11.02 -2.42
CA LEU A 26 -0.57 11.86 -3.26
C LEU A 26 -1.36 12.62 -4.34
N LEU A 27 -2.46 12.02 -4.82
CA LEU A 27 -3.31 12.64 -5.84
C LEU A 27 -4.22 13.74 -5.28
N MET A 28 -4.76 13.56 -4.06
CA MET A 28 -5.77 14.46 -3.49
C MET A 28 -5.36 15.04 -2.14
N GLY A 29 -4.65 14.26 -1.30
CA GLY A 29 -4.19 14.71 0.02
C GLY A 29 -3.07 15.76 -0.06
N LEU A 30 -2.00 15.48 -0.81
CA LEU A 30 -0.84 16.37 -0.94
C LEU A 30 -1.21 17.71 -1.61
N PRO A 31 -1.95 17.72 -2.74
CA PRO A 31 -2.39 18.99 -3.35
C PRO A 31 -3.39 19.74 -2.47
N GLY A 32 -4.26 19.02 -1.75
CA GLY A 32 -5.18 19.63 -0.79
C GLY A 32 -4.45 20.31 0.38
N ALA A 33 -3.41 19.65 0.92
CA ALA A 33 -2.57 20.24 1.97
C ALA A 33 -1.79 21.46 1.46
N ILE A 34 -1.18 21.37 0.27
CA ILE A 34 -0.47 22.50 -0.36
C ILE A 34 -1.45 23.65 -0.67
N PHE A 35 -2.69 23.37 -1.09
CA PHE A 35 -3.69 24.40 -1.35
C PHE A 35 -4.10 25.15 -0.08
N LEU A 36 -4.21 24.46 1.05
CA LEU A 36 -4.60 25.04 2.33
C LEU A 36 -3.44 25.77 3.04
N SER A 37 -2.25 25.19 3.02
CA SER A 37 -1.09 25.63 3.82
C SER A 37 0.00 26.32 3.00
N GLY A 38 -0.09 26.29 1.67
CA GLY A 38 0.86 26.89 0.73
C GLY A 38 2.08 26.01 0.40
N ILE A 39 3.04 26.60 -0.31
CA ILE A 39 4.25 25.93 -0.81
C ILE A 39 5.14 25.36 0.30
N SER A 40 4.98 25.79 1.56
CA SER A 40 5.72 25.23 2.70
C SER A 40 5.53 23.71 2.86
N GLU A 41 4.38 23.17 2.45
CA GLU A 41 4.10 21.73 2.46
C GLU A 41 4.92 20.93 1.43
N SER A 42 5.63 21.59 0.51
CA SER A 42 6.58 20.94 -0.40
C SER A 42 7.69 20.20 0.35
N TRP A 43 7.93 20.55 1.61
CA TRP A 43 8.85 19.81 2.49
C TRP A 43 8.45 18.35 2.69
N ILE A 44 7.16 18.01 2.58
CA ILE A 44 6.67 16.64 2.63
C ILE A 44 7.31 15.80 1.52
N ALA A 45 7.40 16.31 0.29
CA ALA A 45 7.99 15.58 -0.84
C ALA A 45 9.48 15.28 -0.60
N ILE A 46 10.22 16.25 -0.02
CA ILE A 46 11.63 16.08 0.34
C ILE A 46 11.76 15.02 1.45
N GLY A 47 10.93 15.11 2.49
CA GLY A 47 10.92 14.17 3.62
C GLY A 47 10.59 12.74 3.18
N LEU A 48 9.59 12.56 2.32
CA LEU A 48 9.22 11.26 1.76
C LEU A 48 10.35 10.67 0.91
N THR A 49 10.98 11.48 0.05
CA THR A 49 12.07 11.02 -0.82
C THR A 49 13.28 10.56 0.01
N LEU A 50 13.71 11.36 0.99
CA LEU A 50 14.81 11.02 1.88
C LEU A 50 14.46 9.82 2.77
N GLY A 51 13.26 9.79 3.34
CA GLY A 51 12.78 8.70 4.17
C GLY A 51 12.76 7.36 3.44
N ALA A 52 12.22 7.36 2.21
CA ALA A 52 12.22 6.19 1.34
C ALA A 52 13.64 5.72 1.01
N TRP A 53 14.54 6.64 0.68
CA TRP A 53 15.95 6.31 0.41
C TRP A 53 16.65 5.70 1.64
N ILE A 54 16.48 6.29 2.82
CA ILE A 54 17.05 5.78 4.07
C ILE A 54 16.47 4.40 4.40
N ASN A 55 15.15 4.22 4.26
CA ASN A 55 14.48 2.94 4.50
C ASN A 55 15.05 1.84 3.60
N TRP A 56 15.21 2.13 2.30
CA TRP A 56 15.80 1.19 1.35
C TRP A 56 17.24 0.84 1.70
N LYS A 57 18.05 1.84 2.04
CA LYS A 57 19.47 1.65 2.34
C LYS A 57 19.71 0.86 3.64
N LEU A 58 18.90 1.10 4.68
CA LEU A 58 19.14 0.55 6.02
C LEU A 58 18.30 -0.69 6.33
N VAL A 59 17.04 -0.71 5.89
CA VAL A 59 16.04 -1.70 6.32
C VAL A 59 15.83 -2.76 5.24
N ALA A 60 15.59 -2.36 3.98
CA ALA A 60 15.17 -3.29 2.94
C ALA A 60 16.18 -4.42 2.71
N GLY A 61 17.48 -4.10 2.59
CA GLY A 61 18.53 -5.09 2.41
C GLY A 61 18.66 -6.08 3.58
N ARG A 62 18.59 -5.59 4.82
CA ARG A 62 18.68 -6.43 6.02
C ARG A 62 17.45 -7.32 6.17
N LEU A 63 16.26 -6.77 5.95
CA LEU A 63 15.01 -7.52 6.01
C LEU A 63 14.97 -8.63 4.94
N ARG A 64 15.52 -8.38 3.75
CA ARG A 64 15.63 -9.39 2.68
C ARG A 64 16.48 -10.59 3.07
N VAL A 65 17.61 -10.36 3.74
CA VAL A 65 18.47 -11.45 4.22
C VAL A 65 17.78 -12.21 5.35
N HIS A 66 17.17 -11.50 6.30
CA HIS A 66 16.52 -12.13 7.44
C HIS A 66 15.26 -12.92 7.08
N THR A 67 14.49 -12.50 6.09
CA THR A 67 13.33 -13.26 5.60
C THR A 67 13.74 -14.59 4.98
N GLU A 68 14.91 -14.66 4.34
CA GLU A 68 15.44 -15.91 3.77
C GLU A 68 15.86 -16.90 4.86
N VAL A 69 16.59 -16.42 5.87
CA VAL A 69 17.05 -17.24 7.00
C VAL A 69 15.89 -17.71 7.89
N ASN A 70 14.83 -16.90 8.01
CA ASN A 70 13.65 -17.23 8.82
C ASN A 70 12.58 -17.97 8.00
N ASN A 71 12.91 -19.19 7.57
CA ASN A 71 11.99 -20.10 6.90
C ASN A 71 11.40 -19.54 5.59
N ASN A 72 12.17 -18.69 4.91
CA ASN A 72 11.75 -18.07 3.66
C ASN A 72 10.43 -17.28 3.77
N ALA A 73 10.26 -16.56 4.88
CA ALA A 73 9.04 -15.82 5.20
C ALA A 73 8.60 -14.90 4.06
N LEU A 74 7.33 -15.03 3.67
CA LEU A 74 6.73 -14.28 2.55
C LEU A 74 5.96 -13.04 3.02
N THR A 75 5.64 -12.95 4.31
CA THR A 75 4.87 -11.85 4.91
C THR A 75 5.53 -11.38 6.21
N LEU A 76 5.28 -10.13 6.63
CA LEU A 76 5.78 -9.61 7.91
C LEU A 76 5.29 -10.42 9.13
N PRO A 77 4.00 -10.82 9.23
CA PRO A 77 3.54 -11.70 10.30
C PRO A 77 4.29 -13.05 10.33
N ASP A 78 4.53 -13.67 9.18
CA ASP A 78 5.31 -14.92 9.11
C ASP A 78 6.77 -14.70 9.49
N TYR A 79 7.35 -13.57 9.06
CA TYR A 79 8.71 -13.19 9.43
C TYR A 79 8.86 -13.04 10.95
N PHE A 80 7.94 -12.33 11.61
CA PHE A 80 7.98 -12.17 13.06
C PHE A 80 7.77 -13.51 13.78
N THR A 81 6.89 -14.37 13.28
CA THR A 81 6.66 -15.70 13.85
C THR A 81 7.94 -16.55 13.79
N GLY A 82 8.63 -16.55 12.65
CA GLY A 82 9.89 -17.28 12.47
C GLY A 82 11.06 -16.67 13.27
N ARG A 83 11.19 -15.34 13.24
CA ARG A 83 12.30 -14.60 13.87
C ARG A 83 12.30 -14.65 15.39
N PHE A 84 11.12 -14.71 16.00
CA PHE A 84 10.95 -14.76 17.46
C PHE A 84 10.58 -16.16 17.96
N GLU A 85 10.63 -17.18 17.10
CA GLU A 85 10.25 -18.57 17.42
C GLU A 85 8.89 -18.67 18.14
N ASP A 86 7.92 -17.87 17.71
CA ASP A 86 6.62 -17.79 18.37
C ASP A 86 5.79 -19.05 18.13
N LYS A 87 5.85 -19.97 19.09
CA LYS A 87 5.06 -21.22 19.10
C LYS A 87 3.57 -20.98 19.33
N SER A 88 3.19 -19.84 19.93
CA SER A 88 1.81 -19.50 20.27
C SER A 88 1.04 -18.83 19.14
N ARG A 89 1.73 -18.39 18.08
CA ARG A 89 1.19 -17.65 16.92
C ARG A 89 0.55 -16.30 17.27
N VAL A 90 0.73 -15.81 18.48
CA VAL A 90 0.14 -14.55 18.96
C VAL A 90 0.70 -13.36 18.16
N LEU A 91 2.01 -13.36 17.86
CA LEU A 91 2.63 -12.29 17.06
C LEU A 91 2.07 -12.25 15.64
N ARG A 92 1.75 -13.40 15.05
CA ARG A 92 1.12 -13.49 13.74
C ARG A 92 -0.27 -12.86 13.76
N ILE A 93 -1.09 -13.21 14.74
CA ILE A 93 -2.47 -12.75 14.85
C ILE A 93 -2.51 -11.25 15.09
N ILE A 94 -1.74 -10.74 16.06
CA ILE A 94 -1.70 -9.31 16.36
C ILE A 94 -1.21 -8.52 15.15
N SER A 95 -0.14 -8.97 14.50
CA SER A 95 0.41 -8.29 13.31
C SER A 95 -0.61 -8.29 12.15
N ALA A 96 -1.28 -9.42 11.91
CA ALA A 96 -2.31 -9.51 10.88
C ALA A 96 -3.52 -8.60 11.18
N LEU A 97 -3.96 -8.53 12.44
CA LEU A 97 -5.06 -7.64 12.86
C LEU A 97 -4.71 -6.17 12.69
N VAL A 98 -3.50 -5.77 13.10
CA VAL A 98 -2.99 -4.41 12.92
C VAL A 98 -2.98 -4.07 11.43
N ILE A 99 -2.37 -4.91 10.60
CA ILE A 99 -2.33 -4.69 9.14
C ILE A 99 -3.76 -4.56 8.58
N LEU A 100 -4.65 -5.48 8.93
CA LEU A 100 -6.03 -5.48 8.43
C LEU A 100 -6.79 -4.22 8.84
N LEU A 101 -6.66 -3.77 10.09
CA LEU A 101 -7.31 -2.55 10.58
C LEU A 101 -6.83 -1.30 9.84
N PHE A 102 -5.51 -1.11 9.75
CA PHE A 102 -4.96 0.07 9.08
C PHE A 102 -5.21 0.04 7.56
N PHE A 103 -5.08 -1.11 6.91
CA PHE A 103 -5.41 -1.24 5.48
C PHE A 103 -6.89 -1.01 5.19
N THR A 104 -7.80 -1.43 6.08
CA THR A 104 -9.23 -1.18 5.90
C THR A 104 -9.53 0.31 5.91
N ILE A 105 -8.99 1.05 6.88
CA ILE A 105 -9.14 2.51 6.96
C ILE A 105 -8.53 3.18 5.72
N TYR A 106 -7.35 2.74 5.31
CA TYR A 106 -6.67 3.23 4.12
C TYR A 106 -7.50 3.02 2.84
N CYS A 107 -7.99 1.80 2.59
CA CYS A 107 -8.86 1.51 1.44
C CYS A 107 -10.16 2.32 1.47
N ALA A 108 -10.79 2.45 2.65
CA ALA A 108 -11.98 3.28 2.81
C ALA A 108 -11.71 4.75 2.47
N SER A 109 -10.57 5.30 2.90
CA SER A 109 -10.16 6.67 2.57
C SER A 109 -9.97 6.87 1.05
N GLY A 110 -9.44 5.87 0.34
CA GLY A 110 -9.27 5.90 -1.10
C GLY A 110 -10.60 5.94 -1.86
N ILE A 111 -11.58 5.14 -1.43
CA ILE A 111 -12.94 5.14 -2.02
C ILE A 111 -13.64 6.48 -1.78
N VAL A 112 -13.52 7.04 -0.57
CA VAL A 112 -14.09 8.36 -0.24
C VAL A 112 -13.45 9.47 -1.07
N ALA A 113 -12.13 9.45 -1.21
CA ALA A 113 -11.42 10.39 -2.08
C ALA A 113 -11.92 10.26 -3.53
N GLY A 114 -11.98 9.04 -4.07
CA GLY A 114 -12.53 8.79 -5.41
C GLY A 114 -13.94 9.37 -5.57
N ALA A 115 -14.85 9.10 -4.63
CA ALA A 115 -16.21 9.62 -4.66
C ALA A 115 -16.26 11.16 -4.70
N ARG A 116 -15.42 11.83 -3.91
CA ARG A 116 -15.29 13.30 -3.91
C ARG A 116 -14.76 13.85 -5.24
N LEU A 117 -13.83 13.15 -5.88
CA LEU A 117 -13.33 13.53 -7.20
C LEU A 117 -14.44 13.46 -8.25
N PHE A 118 -15.24 12.39 -8.23
CA PHE A 118 -16.36 12.24 -9.16
C PHE A 118 -17.47 13.28 -8.91
N GLU A 119 -17.75 13.59 -7.64
CA GLU A 119 -18.67 14.65 -7.25
C GLU A 119 -18.23 16.01 -7.81
N SER A 120 -16.96 16.39 -7.62
CA SER A 120 -16.45 17.70 -8.04
C SER A 120 -16.27 17.82 -9.55
N THR A 121 -15.89 16.74 -10.23
CA THR A 121 -15.52 16.77 -11.66
C THR A 121 -16.72 16.53 -12.58
N PHE A 122 -17.59 15.58 -12.23
CA PHE A 122 -18.70 15.14 -13.08
C PHE A 122 -20.07 15.57 -12.55
N GLY A 123 -20.13 16.25 -11.41
CA GLY A 123 -21.38 16.69 -10.78
C GLY A 123 -22.27 15.53 -10.31
N MET A 124 -21.70 14.33 -10.15
CA MET A 124 -22.40 13.16 -9.65
C MET A 124 -22.69 13.33 -8.16
N SER A 125 -23.82 12.82 -7.65
CA SER A 125 -24.06 12.83 -6.20
C SER A 125 -23.00 11.98 -5.49
N TYR A 126 -22.52 12.46 -4.34
CA TYR A 126 -21.53 11.74 -3.54
C TYR A 126 -21.95 10.30 -3.24
N GLU A 127 -23.22 10.07 -2.88
CA GLU A 127 -23.73 8.74 -2.57
C GLU A 127 -23.64 7.80 -3.78
N THR A 128 -24.02 8.27 -4.98
CA THR A 128 -23.93 7.46 -6.19
C THR A 128 -22.47 7.17 -6.55
N ALA A 129 -21.58 8.16 -6.46
CA ALA A 129 -20.16 7.98 -6.72
C ALA A 129 -19.50 7.00 -5.73
N LEU A 130 -19.87 7.07 -4.45
CA LEU A 130 -19.38 6.19 -3.39
C LEU A 130 -19.80 4.74 -3.63
N TRP A 131 -21.10 4.50 -3.87
CA TRP A 131 -21.61 3.15 -4.11
C TRP A 131 -21.11 2.56 -5.42
N ALA A 132 -21.02 3.36 -6.48
CA ALA A 132 -20.46 2.92 -7.76
C ALA A 132 -18.97 2.57 -7.63
N GLY A 133 -18.17 3.40 -6.95
CA GLY A 133 -16.76 3.15 -6.70
C GLY A 133 -16.52 1.91 -5.84
N ALA A 134 -17.32 1.73 -4.78
CA ALA A 134 -17.28 0.52 -3.95
C ALA A 134 -17.67 -0.73 -4.73
N ALA A 135 -18.76 -0.70 -5.50
CA ALA A 135 -19.21 -1.83 -6.32
C ALA A 135 -18.18 -2.20 -7.37
N ALA A 136 -17.63 -1.23 -8.12
CA ALA A 136 -16.56 -1.47 -9.08
C ALA A 136 -15.34 -2.11 -8.40
N THR A 137 -14.96 -1.59 -7.22
CA THR A 137 -13.82 -2.12 -6.43
C THR A 137 -14.02 -3.56 -6.03
N ILE A 138 -15.19 -3.87 -5.47
CA ILE A 138 -15.56 -5.23 -5.05
C ILE A 138 -15.56 -6.16 -6.27
N ILE A 139 -16.25 -5.78 -7.36
CA ILE A 139 -16.35 -6.61 -8.55
C ILE A 139 -14.98 -6.91 -9.13
N TYR A 140 -14.11 -5.91 -9.33
CA TYR A 140 -12.78 -6.17 -9.89
C TYR A 140 -11.91 -7.00 -8.93
N THR A 141 -12.06 -6.81 -7.62
CA THR A 141 -11.29 -7.58 -6.63
C THR A 141 -11.71 -9.06 -6.60
N PHE A 142 -13.02 -9.33 -6.62
CA PHE A 142 -13.57 -10.69 -6.61
C PHE A 142 -13.35 -11.41 -7.94
N VAL A 143 -13.55 -10.74 -9.08
CA VAL A 143 -13.37 -11.33 -10.42
C VAL A 143 -11.89 -11.50 -10.74
N GLY A 144 -11.06 -10.54 -10.33
CA GLY A 144 -9.67 -10.47 -10.74
C GLY A 144 -8.71 -11.36 -9.95
N GLY A 145 -8.92 -11.51 -8.64
CA GLY A 145 -7.97 -12.21 -7.76
C GLY A 145 -6.51 -11.73 -7.95
N PHE A 146 -5.54 -12.56 -7.56
CA PHE A 146 -4.11 -12.24 -7.71
C PHE A 146 -3.66 -12.10 -9.19
N LEU A 147 -4.42 -12.69 -10.13
CA LEU A 147 -4.07 -12.70 -11.55
C LEU A 147 -4.34 -11.36 -12.23
N ALA A 148 -5.47 -10.70 -11.95
CA ALA A 148 -5.79 -9.41 -12.57
C ALA A 148 -4.93 -8.26 -12.04
N VAL A 149 -4.62 -8.26 -10.74
CA VAL A 149 -3.75 -7.24 -10.12
C VAL A 149 -2.34 -7.29 -10.72
N SER A 150 -1.82 -8.50 -10.98
CA SER A 150 -0.50 -8.66 -11.62
C SER A 150 -0.46 -8.20 -13.08
N TRP A 151 -1.61 -8.13 -13.77
CA TRP A 151 -1.72 -7.65 -15.15
C TRP A 151 -1.93 -6.14 -15.25
N THR A 152 -2.48 -5.50 -14.22
CA THR A 152 -2.62 -4.03 -14.17
C THR A 152 -1.35 -3.31 -13.71
N ASP A 153 -0.41 -4.02 -13.07
CA ASP A 153 0.87 -3.48 -12.55
C ASP A 153 2.07 -3.71 -13.50
N THR A 154 1.87 -4.33 -14.67
CA THR A 154 2.86 -4.46 -15.78
C THR A 154 2.47 -3.62 -16.97
#